data_AF-A0A7S2QVK0-F1
#
_entry.id   AF-A0A7S2QVK0-F1
#
_cell.length_a   1.000
_cell.length_b   1.000
_cell.length_c   1.000
_cell.angle_alpha   90.00
_cell.angle_beta   90.00
_cell.angle_gamma   90.00
#
_symmetry.space_group_name_H-M   'P 1'
#
loop_
_entity.id
_entity.type
_entity.pdbx_description
1 polymer ?
#
loop_
_entity_poly.entity_id
_entity_poly.type
_entity_poly.pdbx_seq_one_letter_code
_entity_poly.pdbx_strand_id
1 'polypeptide(L)'
;MARKKRSRRTPLSSVLPFFQYVSSFSRKTHLTILLFIIISAFRILSPSLPSNRPELVSPLTSSHTISNGLTFSTLSEAVRVSHHSPLTIKFYSLVFSFIGIRTFNVLCDLSSSYLLYSLSLLTTTFESPSVNLSKKMDARILPPSLKISPYLPPLLYYLSPITIAVGLTPSLQPLTHFLLLLSYHSALRGSAPLSILTLSLNSTLSIWPLYQIIPTLNLLYFTSPSVPSLPRYLSPLLLLLLFSLFLPLLPSHYLNLKSLTPTPSIHWYFLQMVFPRYLSFYRVIFLLLPLVLTFPVTLRLHPLPHIGYLCCLGIVSTMHPYPTYLTFSFILTTLLTSGGATISRLRLVGFVSLVCLPLPLVLFSKFYTLWVSNF
;
A
#
# COMPACT_ATOMS: atom_id res chain seq x y z
N MET A 1 36.69 33.66 -5.39
CA MET A 1 35.79 32.66 -4.77
C MET A 1 34.33 33.05 -5.01
N ALA A 2 33.70 32.51 -6.07
CA ALA A 2 32.32 32.86 -6.43
C ALA A 2 31.31 31.87 -5.81
N ARG A 3 30.54 32.34 -4.81
CA ARG A 3 29.44 31.60 -4.20
C ARG A 3 28.26 31.55 -5.17
N LYS A 4 28.06 30.40 -5.82
CA LYS A 4 26.94 30.13 -6.73
C LYS A 4 25.61 30.15 -5.94
N LYS A 5 24.89 31.28 -5.98
CA LYS A 5 23.52 31.42 -5.44
C LYS A 5 22.60 30.40 -6.11
N ARG A 6 22.26 29.31 -5.42
CA ARG A 6 21.16 28.42 -5.81
C ARG A 6 19.85 29.16 -5.56
N SER A 7 19.23 29.60 -6.65
CA SER A 7 17.85 30.10 -6.69
C SER A 7 16.91 29.06 -6.06
N ARG A 8 16.33 29.40 -4.91
CA ARG A 8 15.19 28.68 -4.31
C ARG A 8 13.97 28.98 -5.17
N ARG A 9 13.64 28.10 -6.11
CA ARG A 9 12.29 28.06 -6.68
C ARG A 9 11.35 27.48 -5.63
N THR A 10 10.42 28.30 -5.15
CA THR A 10 9.31 27.89 -4.28
C THR A 10 8.36 26.98 -5.09
N PRO A 11 7.97 25.80 -4.58
CA PRO A 11 7.07 24.88 -5.29
C PRO A 11 5.61 25.13 -4.91
N LEU A 12 5.16 26.39 -4.93
CA LEU A 12 3.79 26.75 -4.48
C LEU A 12 2.83 27.15 -5.61
N SER A 13 3.25 27.11 -6.87
CA SER A 13 2.37 27.38 -8.02
C SER A 13 1.81 26.12 -8.70
N SER A 14 2.08 24.91 -8.19
CA SER A 14 1.72 23.65 -8.86
C SER A 14 0.29 23.13 -8.59
N VAL A 15 -0.60 23.94 -8.03
CA VAL A 15 -2.01 23.55 -7.80
C VAL A 15 -2.94 23.98 -8.95
N LEU A 16 -2.50 24.91 -9.80
CA LEU A 16 -3.24 25.39 -10.97
C LEU A 16 -3.05 24.65 -12.32
N PRO A 17 -2.25 23.57 -12.49
CA PRO A 17 -2.20 22.89 -13.78
C PRO A 17 -3.44 22.03 -14.06
N PHE A 18 -4.35 21.80 -13.09
CA PHE A 18 -5.51 20.93 -13.30
C PHE A 18 -6.47 21.48 -14.38
N PHE A 19 -6.70 22.79 -14.44
CA PHE A 19 -7.63 23.38 -15.42
C PHE A 19 -6.97 23.74 -16.76
N GLN A 20 -5.68 24.08 -16.78
CA GLN A 20 -4.97 24.33 -18.05
C GLN A 20 -4.62 23.04 -18.83
N TYR A 21 -4.63 21.87 -18.17
CA TYR A 21 -4.41 20.59 -18.86
C TYR A 21 -5.67 20.07 -19.58
N VAL A 22 -6.86 20.55 -19.18
CA VAL A 22 -8.16 20.08 -19.70
C VAL A 22 -8.38 20.48 -21.16
N SER A 23 -7.77 21.57 -21.64
CA SER A 23 -7.94 22.06 -23.01
C SER A 23 -7.10 21.31 -24.07
N SER A 24 -6.21 20.40 -23.67
CA SER A 24 -5.34 19.63 -24.57
C SER A 24 -5.68 18.13 -24.62
N PHE A 25 -6.90 17.76 -24.23
CA PHE A 25 -7.28 16.37 -24.13
C PHE A 25 -7.44 15.72 -25.52
N SER A 26 -6.52 14.80 -25.84
CA SER A 26 -6.65 13.87 -26.97
C SER A 26 -7.93 13.04 -26.84
N ARG A 27 -8.57 12.62 -27.94
CA ARG A 27 -9.74 11.70 -27.90
C ARG A 27 -9.56 10.49 -26.97
N LYS A 28 -8.31 10.01 -26.81
CA LYS A 28 -7.96 8.91 -25.90
C LYS A 28 -8.21 9.22 -24.42
N THR A 29 -7.98 10.46 -23.97
CA THR A 29 -8.16 10.84 -22.55
C THR A 29 -9.63 10.98 -22.20
N HIS A 30 -10.46 11.51 -23.10
CA HIS A 30 -11.91 11.55 -22.91
C HIS A 30 -12.51 10.14 -22.77
N LEU A 31 -12.06 9.19 -23.60
CA LEU A 31 -12.49 7.80 -23.50
C LEU A 31 -12.07 7.18 -22.16
N THR A 32 -10.84 7.43 -21.70
CA THR A 32 -10.43 6.95 -20.37
C THR A 32 -11.30 7.54 -19.26
N ILE A 33 -11.54 8.85 -19.24
CA ILE A 33 -12.37 9.49 -18.20
C ILE A 33 -13.78 8.91 -18.20
N LEU A 34 -14.39 8.74 -19.39
CA LEU A 34 -15.70 8.10 -19.54
C LEU A 34 -15.70 6.68 -18.96
N LEU A 35 -14.67 5.88 -19.25
CA LEU A 35 -14.53 4.52 -18.70
C LEU A 35 -14.42 4.52 -17.17
N PHE A 36 -13.62 5.44 -16.60
CA PHE A 36 -13.53 5.62 -15.14
C PHE A 36 -14.89 5.96 -14.54
N ILE A 37 -15.67 6.86 -15.15
CA ILE A 37 -17.00 7.24 -14.70
C ILE A 37 -17.97 6.04 -14.76
N ILE A 38 -18.00 5.32 -15.88
CA ILE A 38 -18.88 4.15 -16.06
C ILE A 38 -18.58 3.09 -15.01
N ILE A 39 -17.31 2.77 -14.77
CA ILE A 39 -16.91 1.76 -13.78
C ILE A 39 -17.21 2.24 -12.34
N SER A 40 -17.00 3.53 -12.06
CA SER A 40 -17.37 4.13 -10.77
C SER A 40 -18.86 4.00 -10.51
N ALA A 41 -19.68 4.38 -11.50
CA ALA A 41 -21.13 4.28 -11.43
C ALA A 41 -21.58 2.81 -11.26
N PHE A 42 -21.00 1.89 -12.05
CA PHE A 42 -21.25 0.46 -11.93
C PHE A 42 -20.97 -0.05 -10.52
N ARG A 43 -19.82 0.31 -9.91
CA ARG A 43 -19.45 -0.12 -8.55
C ARG A 43 -20.39 0.42 -7.47
N ILE A 44 -20.92 1.62 -7.65
CA ILE A 44 -21.85 2.25 -6.70
C ILE A 44 -23.23 1.61 -6.81
N LEU A 45 -23.73 1.43 -8.04
CA LEU A 45 -25.11 0.99 -8.31
C LEU A 45 -25.29 -0.53 -8.22
N SER A 46 -24.23 -1.31 -8.43
CA SER A 46 -24.33 -2.78 -8.43
C SER A 46 -24.64 -3.36 -7.04
N PRO A 47 -25.28 -4.54 -6.97
CA PRO A 47 -25.44 -5.26 -5.70
C PRO A 47 -24.08 -5.61 -5.09
N SER A 48 -24.00 -5.64 -3.75
CA SER A 48 -22.76 -6.03 -3.07
C SER A 48 -22.47 -7.50 -3.28
N LEU A 49 -21.20 -7.80 -3.54
CA LEU A 49 -20.70 -9.16 -3.40
C LEU A 49 -20.63 -9.55 -1.90
N PRO A 50 -20.87 -10.83 -1.58
CA PRO A 50 -20.83 -11.31 -0.21
C PRO A 50 -19.43 -11.14 0.40
N SER A 51 -19.39 -10.75 1.67
CA SER A 51 -18.16 -10.54 2.46
C SER A 51 -17.44 -11.85 2.83
N ASN A 52 -18.08 -13.01 2.63
CA ASN A 52 -17.51 -14.33 2.94
C ASN A 52 -16.42 -14.80 1.98
N ARG A 53 -15.86 -13.91 1.14
CA ARG A 53 -14.76 -14.22 0.22
C ARG A 53 -13.45 -13.70 0.80
N PRO A 54 -12.70 -14.53 1.59
CA PRO A 54 -11.47 -14.11 2.26
C PRO A 54 -10.37 -13.66 1.30
N GLU A 55 -10.44 -14.12 0.05
CA GLU A 55 -9.57 -13.73 -1.06
C GLU A 55 -9.69 -12.25 -1.45
N LEU A 56 -10.89 -11.68 -1.30
CA LEU A 56 -11.21 -10.29 -1.65
C LEU A 56 -11.22 -9.40 -0.40
N VAL A 57 -11.77 -9.90 0.71
CA VAL A 57 -11.91 -9.17 1.96
C VAL A 57 -11.44 -10.05 3.11
N SER A 58 -10.33 -9.67 3.73
CA SER A 58 -9.89 -10.33 4.95
C SER A 58 -10.80 -9.94 6.14
N PRO A 59 -10.88 -10.76 7.19
CA PRO A 59 -11.65 -10.45 8.40
C PRO A 59 -11.25 -9.09 9.01
N LEU A 60 -9.95 -8.79 8.98
CA LEU A 60 -9.38 -7.54 9.48
C LEU A 60 -9.72 -6.33 8.59
N THR A 61 -9.94 -6.55 7.31
CA THR A 61 -10.24 -5.46 6.36
C THR A 61 -11.72 -5.37 6.00
N SER A 62 -12.56 -6.18 6.64
CA SER A 62 -14.00 -6.17 6.39
C SER A 62 -14.60 -4.95 7.06
N SER A 63 -15.50 -4.25 6.36
CA SER A 63 -16.26 -3.19 7.01
C SER A 63 -17.41 -3.71 7.87
N HIS A 64 -17.80 -4.97 7.68
CA HIS A 64 -18.81 -5.62 8.52
C HIS A 64 -18.34 -5.75 9.97
N THR A 65 -17.05 -5.99 10.21
CA THR A 65 -16.53 -6.00 11.59
C THR A 65 -16.59 -4.60 12.22
N ILE A 66 -16.37 -3.55 11.42
CA ILE A 66 -16.56 -2.17 11.89
C ILE A 66 -18.03 -1.87 12.16
N SER A 67 -18.95 -2.24 11.25
CA SER A 67 -20.38 -2.01 11.47
C SER A 67 -20.88 -2.74 12.72
N ASN A 68 -20.41 -3.96 12.96
CA ASN A 68 -20.70 -4.71 14.17
C ASN A 68 -20.08 -4.05 15.41
N GLY A 69 -18.90 -3.44 15.29
CA GLY A 69 -18.32 -2.62 16.37
C GLY A 69 -19.19 -1.42 16.73
N LEU A 70 -19.80 -0.77 15.73
CA LEU A 70 -20.66 0.40 15.92
C LEU A 70 -21.98 0.09 16.63
N THR A 71 -22.44 -1.17 16.63
CA THR A 71 -23.67 -1.55 17.34
C THR A 71 -23.51 -1.65 18.86
N PHE A 72 -22.28 -1.66 19.37
CA PHE A 72 -22.02 -1.75 20.82
C PHE A 72 -21.94 -0.36 21.46
N SER A 73 -22.55 -0.21 22.64
CA SER A 73 -22.59 1.05 23.38
C SER A 73 -21.26 1.38 24.07
N THR A 74 -20.47 0.35 24.45
CA THR A 74 -19.18 0.54 25.10
C THR A 74 -18.02 0.45 24.12
N LEU A 75 -17.08 1.40 24.20
CA LEU A 75 -15.89 1.44 23.34
C LEU A 75 -15.01 0.18 23.50
N SER A 76 -14.96 -0.37 24.70
CA SER A 76 -14.25 -1.60 25.04
C SER A 76 -14.78 -2.81 24.25
N GLU A 77 -16.11 -3.00 24.25
CA GLU A 77 -16.75 -4.12 23.56
C GLU A 77 -16.71 -3.92 22.04
N ALA A 78 -16.93 -2.68 21.58
CA ALA A 78 -16.81 -2.32 20.17
C ALA A 78 -15.43 -2.70 19.61
N VAL A 79 -14.35 -2.41 20.33
CA VAL A 79 -13.00 -2.76 19.92
C VAL A 79 -12.76 -4.28 20.01
N ARG A 80 -13.30 -4.95 21.04
CA ARG A 80 -13.19 -6.40 21.18
C ARG A 80 -13.83 -7.16 20.02
N VAL A 81 -14.98 -6.68 19.53
CA VAL A 81 -15.75 -7.33 18.45
C VAL A 81 -15.27 -6.92 17.06
N SER A 82 -14.97 -5.63 16.85
CA SER A 82 -14.51 -5.15 15.53
C SER A 82 -13.05 -5.46 15.25
N HIS A 83 -12.23 -5.66 16.28
CA HIS A 83 -10.78 -5.79 16.20
C HIS A 83 -10.08 -4.56 15.60
N HIS A 84 -10.74 -3.41 15.65
CA HIS A 84 -10.26 -2.14 15.10
C HIS A 84 -9.99 -1.12 16.20
N SER A 85 -9.06 -0.20 15.97
CA SER A 85 -8.79 0.87 16.92
C SER A 85 -10.04 1.77 17.10
N PRO A 86 -10.26 2.36 18.29
CA PRO A 86 -11.41 3.24 18.49
C PRO A 86 -11.43 4.44 17.54
N LEU A 87 -10.26 4.95 17.16
CA LEU A 87 -10.13 6.04 16.20
C LEU A 87 -10.66 5.62 14.83
N THR A 88 -10.31 4.41 14.39
CA THR A 88 -10.81 3.86 13.11
C THR A 88 -12.32 3.64 13.15
N ILE A 89 -12.88 3.12 14.26
CA ILE A 89 -14.33 2.95 14.42
C ILE A 89 -15.05 4.29 14.32
N LYS A 90 -14.59 5.32 15.05
CA LYS A 90 -15.19 6.67 15.01
C LYS A 90 -15.07 7.31 13.63
N PHE A 91 -13.92 7.19 12.98
CA PHE A 91 -13.73 7.68 11.62
C PHE A 91 -14.72 7.05 10.65
N TYR A 92 -14.87 5.72 10.69
CA TYR A 92 -15.80 5.02 9.82
C TYR A 92 -17.27 5.30 10.16
N SER A 93 -17.62 5.50 11.43
CA SER A 93 -18.96 5.97 11.82
C SER A 93 -19.35 7.24 11.05
N LEU A 94 -18.40 8.17 10.94
CA LEU A 94 -18.59 9.41 10.19
C LEU A 94 -18.71 9.12 8.68
N VAL A 95 -17.83 8.29 8.13
CA VAL A 95 -17.89 7.94 6.70
C VAL A 95 -19.21 7.26 6.32
N PHE A 96 -19.70 6.34 7.16
CA PHE A 96 -20.97 5.65 6.98
C PHE A 96 -22.16 6.62 6.99
N SER A 97 -22.15 7.64 7.85
CA SER A 97 -23.26 8.60 7.95
C SER A 97 -23.32 9.59 6.78
N PHE A 98 -22.19 9.98 6.22
CA PHE A 98 -22.14 11.06 5.22
C PHE A 98 -22.23 10.60 3.77
N ILE A 99 -21.41 9.63 3.37
CA ILE A 99 -21.20 9.31 1.95
C ILE A 99 -21.57 7.85 1.66
N GLY A 100 -21.46 6.97 2.66
CA GLY A 100 -21.56 5.53 2.50
C GLY A 100 -20.21 4.91 2.13
N ILE A 101 -20.04 3.62 2.44
CA ILE A 101 -18.71 2.99 2.33
C ILE A 101 -18.28 2.71 0.89
N ARG A 102 -19.23 2.42 -0.01
CA ARG A 102 -18.91 2.06 -1.41
C ARG A 102 -18.41 3.27 -2.20
N THR A 103 -19.16 4.36 -2.11
CA THR A 103 -18.81 5.69 -2.64
C THR A 103 -17.48 6.16 -2.06
N PHE A 104 -17.25 6.03 -0.75
CA PHE A 104 -15.96 6.31 -0.13
C PHE A 104 -14.82 5.47 -0.70
N ASN A 105 -15.02 4.16 -0.89
CA ASN A 105 -14.03 3.27 -1.49
C ASN A 105 -13.72 3.63 -2.95
N VAL A 106 -14.74 4.00 -3.73
CA VAL A 106 -14.55 4.49 -5.11
C VAL A 106 -13.73 5.79 -5.11
N LEU A 107 -14.01 6.72 -4.21
CA LEU A 107 -13.21 7.95 -4.05
C LEU A 107 -11.76 7.64 -3.68
N CYS A 108 -11.52 6.68 -2.79
CA CYS A 108 -10.18 6.23 -2.42
C CYS A 108 -9.44 5.61 -3.61
N ASP A 109 -10.10 4.79 -4.44
CA ASP A 109 -9.49 4.16 -5.61
C ASP A 109 -9.21 5.15 -6.74
N LEU A 110 -10.11 6.11 -6.98
CA LEU A 110 -9.88 7.21 -7.92
C LEU A 110 -8.70 8.07 -7.47
N SER A 111 -8.64 8.42 -6.18
CA SER A 111 -7.53 9.17 -5.59
C SER A 111 -6.21 8.37 -5.68
N SER A 112 -6.25 7.06 -5.42
CA SER A 112 -5.10 6.16 -5.57
C SER A 112 -4.62 6.10 -7.01
N SER A 113 -5.54 6.02 -7.98
CA SER A 113 -5.22 6.05 -9.41
C SER A 113 -4.56 7.37 -9.80
N TYR A 114 -5.08 8.50 -9.33
CA TYR A 114 -4.43 9.80 -9.54
C TYR A 114 -3.03 9.86 -8.94
N LEU A 115 -2.83 9.33 -7.73
CA LEU A 115 -1.51 9.27 -7.09
C LEU A 115 -0.55 8.38 -7.88
N LEU A 116 -0.98 7.21 -8.38
CA LEU A 116 -0.17 6.35 -9.25
C LEU A 116 0.27 7.05 -10.53
N TYR A 117 -0.63 7.80 -11.16
CA TYR A 117 -0.29 8.66 -12.31
C TYR A 117 0.78 9.69 -11.91
N SER A 118 0.54 10.47 -10.85
CA SER A 118 1.52 11.48 -10.40
C SER A 118 2.85 10.86 -9.99
N LEU A 119 2.85 9.67 -9.40
CA LEU A 119 4.06 8.94 -9.02
C LEU A 119 4.87 8.54 -10.26
N SER A 120 4.21 8.00 -11.29
CA SER A 120 4.88 7.64 -12.54
C SER A 120 5.54 8.83 -13.24
N LEU A 121 4.94 10.02 -13.14
CA LEU A 121 5.57 11.24 -13.62
C LEU A 121 6.76 11.67 -12.76
N LEU A 122 6.68 11.52 -11.44
CA LEU A 122 7.77 11.90 -10.53
C LEU A 122 8.98 10.96 -10.68
N THR A 123 8.77 9.66 -10.70
CA THR A 123 9.84 8.64 -10.77
C THR A 123 10.67 8.75 -12.04
N THR A 124 10.05 9.05 -13.20
CA THR A 124 10.79 9.27 -14.46
C THR A 124 11.79 10.42 -14.36
N THR A 125 11.51 11.45 -13.55
CA THR A 125 12.48 12.53 -13.30
C THR A 125 13.67 12.07 -12.46
N PHE A 126 13.43 11.18 -11.49
CA PHE A 126 14.46 10.62 -10.61
C PHE A 126 15.37 9.59 -11.29
N GLU A 127 14.95 8.98 -12.41
CA GLU A 127 15.78 8.04 -13.17
C GLU A 127 16.92 8.74 -13.94
N SER A 128 16.70 9.98 -14.39
CA SER A 128 17.59 10.71 -15.31
C SER A 128 19.02 11.04 -14.82
N PRO A 129 19.31 11.32 -13.53
CA PRO A 129 20.67 11.64 -13.08
C PRO A 129 21.54 10.41 -12.70
N SER A 130 20.98 9.20 -12.64
CA SER A 130 21.69 8.00 -12.15
C SER A 130 22.61 7.32 -13.18
N VAL A 131 22.68 7.84 -14.41
CA VAL A 131 23.44 7.28 -15.55
C VAL A 131 24.95 7.19 -15.28
N ASN A 132 25.48 7.92 -14.30
CA ASN A 132 26.91 7.86 -13.95
C ASN A 132 27.31 6.62 -13.12
N LEU A 133 26.36 5.89 -12.51
CA LEU A 133 26.65 4.60 -11.83
C LEU A 133 26.79 3.43 -12.83
N SER A 134 26.35 3.62 -14.07
CA SER A 134 26.28 2.57 -15.10
C SER A 134 27.60 2.30 -15.83
N LYS A 135 28.65 3.12 -15.65
CA LYS A 135 29.94 2.86 -16.35
C LYS A 135 30.71 1.66 -15.79
N LYS A 136 30.24 1.01 -14.71
CA LYS A 136 30.90 -0.14 -14.08
C LYS A 136 30.06 -1.42 -13.98
N MET A 137 28.77 -1.42 -14.32
CA MET A 137 27.95 -2.63 -14.29
C MET A 137 27.54 -3.02 -15.71
N ASP A 138 28.06 -4.16 -16.16
CA ASP A 138 27.98 -4.70 -17.51
C ASP A 138 26.59 -4.59 -18.15
N ALA A 139 26.60 -3.98 -19.34
CA ALA A 139 25.47 -3.71 -20.21
C ALA A 139 24.99 -4.97 -20.96
N ARG A 140 24.65 -6.07 -20.26
CA ARG A 140 24.32 -7.34 -20.92
C ARG A 140 22.96 -7.96 -20.67
N ILE A 141 22.04 -7.40 -19.87
CA ILE A 141 20.90 -8.22 -19.41
C ILE A 141 19.49 -7.82 -19.92
N LEU A 142 19.20 -6.59 -20.38
CA LEU A 142 17.92 -6.34 -21.09
C LEU A 142 18.00 -5.08 -21.97
N PRO A 143 17.32 -5.03 -23.12
CA PRO A 143 17.24 -3.82 -23.91
C PRO A 143 16.58 -2.70 -23.09
N PRO A 144 17.17 -1.49 -23.02
CA PRO A 144 16.64 -0.35 -22.26
C PRO A 144 15.36 0.27 -22.87
N SER A 145 14.64 -0.47 -23.74
CA SER A 145 13.61 0.07 -24.62
C SER A 145 12.19 0.02 -24.07
N LEU A 146 11.95 -0.58 -22.90
CA LEU A 146 10.59 -0.70 -22.36
C LEU A 146 10.13 0.63 -21.76
N LYS A 147 9.62 1.52 -22.62
CA LYS A 147 8.99 2.78 -22.21
C LYS A 147 7.59 2.49 -21.67
N ILE A 148 7.47 2.42 -20.35
CA ILE A 148 6.18 2.32 -19.68
C ILE A 148 5.53 3.70 -19.71
N SER A 149 4.30 3.78 -20.25
CA SER A 149 3.56 5.04 -20.26
C SER A 149 3.07 5.38 -18.84
N PRO A 150 3.06 6.67 -18.45
CA PRO A 150 2.61 7.07 -17.11
C PRO A 150 1.12 6.79 -16.86
N TYR A 151 0.34 6.58 -17.93
CA TYR A 151 -1.07 6.22 -17.87
C TYR A 151 -1.32 4.74 -17.58
N LEU A 152 -0.32 3.87 -17.78
CA LEU A 152 -0.50 2.43 -17.65
C LEU A 152 -0.70 1.97 -16.20
N PRO A 153 0.09 2.40 -15.19
CA PRO A 153 -0.15 2.04 -13.78
C PRO A 153 -1.56 2.36 -13.26
N PRO A 154 -2.12 3.57 -13.43
CA PRO A 154 -3.46 3.89 -12.93
C PRO A 154 -4.56 3.15 -13.69
N LEU A 155 -4.40 2.93 -15.01
CA LEU A 155 -5.34 2.13 -15.78
C LEU A 155 -5.36 0.69 -15.31
N LEU A 156 -4.18 0.07 -15.14
CA LEU A 156 -4.09 -1.30 -14.65
C LEU A 156 -4.61 -1.46 -13.23
N TYR A 157 -4.42 -0.46 -12.35
CA TYR A 157 -4.98 -0.50 -11.00
C TYR A 157 -6.50 -0.40 -11.02
N TYR A 158 -7.06 0.61 -11.67
CA TYR A 158 -8.50 0.89 -11.59
C TYR A 158 -9.35 -0.10 -12.39
N LEU A 159 -8.85 -0.51 -13.57
CA LEU A 159 -9.54 -1.44 -14.47
C LEU A 159 -9.26 -2.90 -14.11
N SER A 160 -8.44 -3.18 -13.08
CA SER A 160 -8.21 -4.56 -12.71
C SER A 160 -9.54 -5.20 -12.26
N PRO A 161 -9.84 -6.43 -12.72
CA PRO A 161 -11.04 -7.13 -12.28
C PRO A 161 -11.06 -7.33 -10.76
N ILE A 162 -9.88 -7.39 -10.13
CA ILE A 162 -9.71 -7.50 -8.69
C ILE A 162 -10.15 -6.22 -7.98
N THR A 163 -9.71 -5.05 -8.45
CA THR A 163 -10.10 -3.74 -7.88
C THR A 163 -11.59 -3.49 -8.07
N ILE A 164 -12.14 -3.87 -9.22
CA ILE A 164 -13.58 -3.81 -9.47
C ILE A 164 -14.33 -4.71 -8.48
N ALA A 165 -13.91 -5.97 -8.35
CA ALA A 165 -14.53 -6.94 -7.44
C ALA A 165 -14.45 -6.50 -5.97
N VAL A 166 -13.27 -6.03 -5.52
CA VAL A 166 -13.09 -5.53 -4.16
C VAL A 166 -13.90 -4.26 -3.93
N GLY A 167 -14.09 -3.46 -4.97
CA GLY A 167 -14.96 -2.30 -4.95
C GLY A 167 -16.45 -2.59 -4.77
N LEU A 168 -16.90 -3.78 -5.14
CA LEU A 168 -18.25 -4.28 -4.90
C LEU A 168 -18.41 -4.94 -3.52
N THR A 169 -17.29 -5.21 -2.85
CA THR A 169 -17.27 -5.70 -1.47
C THR A 169 -17.01 -4.56 -0.48
N PRO A 170 -17.62 -4.56 0.70
CA PRO A 170 -17.46 -3.45 1.63
C PRO A 170 -16.16 -3.68 2.44
N SER A 171 -15.04 -3.22 1.88
CA SER A 171 -13.66 -3.42 2.38
C SER A 171 -12.97 -2.10 2.77
N LEU A 172 -11.98 -2.18 3.66
CA LEU A 172 -11.16 -1.03 4.11
C LEU A 172 -9.85 -0.90 3.32
N GLN A 173 -9.56 -1.86 2.44
CA GLN A 173 -8.30 -1.94 1.70
C GLN A 173 -8.05 -0.73 0.79
N PRO A 174 -9.05 -0.19 0.06
CA PRO A 174 -8.86 1.01 -0.75
C PRO A 174 -8.30 2.20 0.06
N LEU A 175 -8.74 2.36 1.32
CA LEU A 175 -8.23 3.41 2.20
C LEU A 175 -6.76 3.16 2.60
N THR A 176 -6.41 1.91 2.95
CA THR A 176 -5.02 1.57 3.31
C THR A 176 -4.06 1.79 2.16
N HIS A 177 -4.48 1.47 0.93
CA HIS A 177 -3.70 1.70 -0.29
C HIS A 177 -3.56 3.19 -0.60
N PHE A 178 -4.65 3.95 -0.48
CA PHE A 178 -4.63 5.40 -0.65
C PHE A 178 -3.65 6.07 0.32
N LEU A 179 -3.72 5.75 1.61
CA LEU A 179 -2.83 6.34 2.63
C LEU A 179 -1.37 5.96 2.39
N LEU A 180 -1.09 4.71 1.97
CA LEU A 180 0.26 4.26 1.65
C LEU A 180 0.83 4.98 0.41
N LEU A 181 0.03 5.13 -0.65
CA LEU A 181 0.41 5.89 -1.84
C LEU A 181 0.64 7.36 -1.53
N LEU A 182 -0.22 7.96 -0.70
CA LEU A 182 -0.09 9.35 -0.32
C LEU A 182 1.17 9.57 0.51
N SER A 183 1.51 8.62 1.40
CA SER A 183 2.77 8.62 2.15
C SER A 183 3.99 8.54 1.23
N TYR A 184 3.96 7.62 0.25
CA TYR A 184 5.04 7.46 -0.73
C TYR A 184 5.21 8.69 -1.63
N HIS A 185 4.10 9.21 -2.15
CA HIS A 185 4.07 10.39 -3.02
C HIS A 185 4.57 11.66 -2.32
N SER A 186 4.08 11.90 -1.10
CA SER A 186 4.54 13.04 -0.29
C SER A 186 6.00 12.90 0.12
N ALA A 187 6.48 11.69 0.40
CA ALA A 187 7.90 11.43 0.64
C ALA A 187 8.76 11.77 -0.58
N LEU A 188 8.33 11.37 -1.78
CA LEU A 188 9.04 11.68 -3.03
C LEU A 188 9.06 13.17 -3.35
N ARG A 189 8.03 13.91 -2.92
CA ARG A 189 8.00 15.37 -3.01
C ARG A 189 8.80 16.08 -1.90
N GLY A 190 9.34 15.35 -0.93
CA GLY A 190 10.06 15.91 0.22
C GLY A 190 9.14 16.50 1.31
N SER A 191 7.84 16.22 1.26
CA SER A 191 6.87 16.65 2.29
C SER A 191 6.81 15.63 3.42
N ALA A 192 7.77 15.74 4.35
CA ALA A 192 7.83 14.90 5.54
C ALA A 192 6.56 14.90 6.42
N PRO A 193 5.93 16.04 6.77
CA PRO A 193 4.79 16.01 7.69
C PRO A 193 3.61 15.24 7.11
N LEU A 194 3.31 15.43 5.82
CA LEU A 194 2.23 14.69 5.16
C LEU A 194 2.56 13.20 5.04
N SER A 195 3.81 12.86 4.73
CA SER A 195 4.24 11.47 4.59
C SER A 195 4.11 10.69 5.90
N ILE A 196 4.55 11.30 7.00
CA ILE A 196 4.53 10.69 8.33
C ILE A 196 3.10 10.62 8.86
N LEU A 197 2.32 11.70 8.71
CA LEU A 197 0.92 11.72 9.12
C LEU A 197 0.14 10.60 8.43
N THR A 198 0.27 10.48 7.11
CA THR A 198 -0.47 9.47 6.34
C THR A 198 -0.01 8.05 6.66
N LEU A 199 1.29 7.84 6.88
CA LEU A 199 1.82 6.56 7.34
C LEU A 199 1.29 6.20 8.74
N SER A 200 1.22 7.19 9.62
CA SER A 200 0.72 7.02 10.98
C SER A 200 -0.79 6.73 11.00
N LEU A 201 -1.59 7.40 10.17
CA LEU A 201 -3.01 7.06 10.00
C LEU A 201 -3.16 5.64 9.47
N ASN A 202 -2.33 5.24 8.50
CA ASN A 202 -2.35 3.88 7.99
C ASN A 202 -1.98 2.84 9.06
N SER A 203 -1.04 3.17 9.95
CA SER A 203 -0.65 2.27 11.05
C SER A 203 -1.72 2.10 12.13
N THR A 204 -2.73 2.99 12.17
CA THR A 204 -3.92 2.79 13.03
C THR A 204 -4.93 1.79 12.43
N LEU A 205 -4.90 1.58 11.11
CA LEU A 205 -5.74 0.61 10.40
C LEU A 205 -5.11 -0.80 10.42
N SER A 206 -3.78 -0.88 10.38
CA SER A 206 -3.05 -2.15 10.41
C SER A 206 -1.61 -1.94 10.90
N ILE A 207 -0.96 -2.97 11.45
CA ILE A 207 0.42 -2.81 11.97
C ILE A 207 1.48 -2.74 10.85
N TRP A 208 1.17 -3.26 9.67
CA TRP A 208 2.13 -3.49 8.57
C TRP A 208 2.76 -2.22 7.96
N PRO A 209 2.05 -1.09 7.84
CA PRO A 209 2.66 0.18 7.43
C PRO A 209 3.83 0.63 8.32
N LEU A 210 3.94 0.15 9.57
CA LEU A 210 5.08 0.46 10.43
C LEU A 210 6.41 -0.02 9.84
N TYR A 211 6.42 -1.12 9.09
CA TYR A 211 7.63 -1.60 8.42
C TYR A 211 8.09 -0.67 7.28
N GLN A 212 7.24 0.27 6.84
CA GLN A 212 7.59 1.29 5.85
C GLN A 212 8.23 2.55 6.47
N ILE A 213 8.37 2.64 7.80
CA ILE A 213 8.97 3.81 8.45
C ILE A 213 10.42 4.01 8.01
N ILE A 214 11.23 2.96 8.04
CA ILE A 214 12.65 3.05 7.66
C ILE A 214 12.81 3.46 6.18
N PRO A 215 12.14 2.82 5.19
CA PRO A 215 12.28 3.24 3.81
C PRO A 215 11.68 4.63 3.53
N THR A 216 10.59 5.05 4.19
CA THR A 216 10.06 6.42 4.05
C THR A 216 11.05 7.47 4.56
N LEU A 217 11.68 7.24 5.72
CA LEU A 217 12.68 8.17 6.27
C LEU A 217 13.91 8.27 5.36
N ASN A 218 14.37 7.15 4.82
CA ASN A 218 15.47 7.13 3.86
C ASN A 218 15.14 7.94 2.59
N LEU A 219 13.91 7.77 2.09
CA LEU A 219 13.42 8.51 0.93
C LEU A 219 13.30 10.02 1.22
N LEU A 220 12.78 10.40 2.39
CA LEU A 220 12.71 11.81 2.83
C LEU A 220 14.09 12.45 3.00
N TYR A 221 15.04 11.71 3.56
CA TYR A 221 16.42 12.18 3.69
C TYR A 221 17.05 12.47 2.32
N PHE A 222 16.77 11.63 1.33
CA PHE A 222 17.25 11.81 -0.04
C PHE A 222 16.59 13.01 -0.75
N THR A 223 15.27 13.21 -0.59
CA THR A 223 14.54 14.27 -1.30
C THR A 223 14.64 15.63 -0.63
N SER A 224 14.83 15.67 0.69
CA SER A 224 14.92 16.91 1.47
C SER A 224 16.06 16.82 2.51
N PRO A 225 17.33 16.95 2.09
CA PRO A 225 18.48 16.88 3.00
C PRO A 225 18.57 18.09 3.95
N SER A 226 17.81 19.16 3.66
CA SER A 226 17.80 20.38 4.46
C SER A 226 16.98 20.28 5.74
N VAL A 227 16.39 19.13 6.08
CA VAL A 227 15.65 19.02 7.33
C VAL A 227 16.56 18.54 8.45
N PRO A 228 16.88 19.41 9.44
CA PRO A 228 17.65 18.99 10.59
C PRO A 228 16.72 18.27 11.58
N SER A 229 17.21 17.14 12.09
CA SER A 229 16.73 16.36 13.23
C SER A 229 15.57 15.36 12.96
N LEU A 230 15.97 14.09 12.76
CA LEU A 230 15.16 12.87 12.89
C LEU A 230 14.11 12.90 14.03
N PRO A 231 14.37 13.49 15.22
CA PRO A 231 13.42 13.55 16.32
C PRO A 231 12.12 14.32 16.02
N ARG A 232 12.16 15.39 15.20
CA ARG A 232 10.95 16.17 14.86
C ARG A 232 9.93 15.38 14.02
N TYR A 233 10.40 14.33 13.36
CA TYR A 233 9.60 13.46 12.52
C TYR A 233 9.21 12.17 13.21
N LEU A 234 10.07 11.69 14.08
CA LEU A 234 9.73 10.59 14.98
C LEU A 234 8.70 11.03 16.03
N SER A 235 8.64 12.29 16.45
CA SER A 235 7.69 12.71 17.48
C SER A 235 6.21 12.57 17.11
N PRO A 236 5.69 12.97 15.92
CA PRO A 236 4.30 12.72 15.57
C PRO A 236 4.01 11.23 15.35
N LEU A 237 4.99 10.49 14.81
CA LEU A 237 4.87 9.05 14.65
C LEU A 237 4.79 8.36 16.00
N LEU A 238 5.70 8.68 16.90
CA LEU A 238 5.78 8.14 18.25
C LEU A 238 4.57 8.58 19.08
N LEU A 239 4.08 9.81 18.95
CA LEU A 239 2.85 10.26 19.60
C LEU A 239 1.64 9.46 19.11
N LEU A 240 1.50 9.25 17.80
CA LEU A 240 0.35 8.54 17.24
C LEU A 240 0.43 7.04 17.48
N LEU A 241 1.65 6.49 17.50
CA LEU A 241 1.93 5.08 17.79
C LEU A 241 1.82 4.81 19.30
N LEU A 242 2.23 5.74 20.17
CA LEU A 242 1.92 5.68 21.59
C LEU A 242 0.43 5.82 21.81
N PHE A 243 -0.28 6.70 21.10
CA PHE A 243 -1.73 6.80 21.17
C PHE A 243 -2.43 5.50 20.74
N SER A 244 -1.90 4.78 19.75
CA SER A 244 -2.41 3.47 19.37
C SER A 244 -1.97 2.33 20.31
N LEU A 245 -0.77 2.39 20.90
CA LEU A 245 -0.21 1.42 21.85
C LEU A 245 -0.74 1.55 23.28
N PHE A 246 -1.10 2.76 23.72
CA PHE A 246 -1.68 3.00 25.07
C PHE A 246 -3.10 2.44 25.19
N LEU A 247 -3.72 1.98 24.10
CA LEU A 247 -4.82 1.04 24.20
C LEU A 247 -4.27 -0.39 24.28
N PRO A 248 -4.65 -1.18 25.31
CA PRO A 248 -4.06 -2.49 25.66
C PRO A 248 -4.36 -3.64 24.66
N LEU A 249 -4.48 -3.36 23.37
CA LEU A 249 -5.15 -4.20 22.38
C LEU A 249 -4.29 -4.61 21.17
N LEU A 250 -3.13 -3.99 20.95
CA LEU A 250 -2.24 -4.37 19.83
C LEU A 250 -1.72 -5.82 19.89
N PRO A 251 -1.36 -6.38 21.07
CA PRO A 251 -0.98 -7.79 21.16
C PRO A 251 -2.20 -8.72 21.06
N SER A 252 -3.33 -8.41 21.69
CA SER A 252 -4.45 -9.36 21.80
C SER A 252 -5.12 -9.68 20.45
N HIS A 253 -5.11 -8.75 19.50
CA HIS A 253 -5.69 -8.95 18.16
C HIS A 253 -4.92 -9.91 17.26
N TYR A 254 -3.58 -9.81 17.21
CA TYR A 254 -2.74 -10.75 16.44
C TYR A 254 -2.36 -12.00 17.24
N LEU A 255 -2.56 -12.01 18.55
CA LEU A 255 -2.32 -13.16 19.42
C LEU A 255 -3.58 -14.02 19.69
N ASN A 256 -4.79 -13.61 19.30
CA ASN A 256 -6.00 -14.43 19.43
C ASN A 256 -6.59 -14.86 18.08
N LEU A 257 -5.73 -15.37 17.19
CA LEU A 257 -6.08 -15.85 15.84
C LEU A 257 -6.94 -17.13 15.80
N LYS A 258 -7.54 -17.56 16.92
CA LYS A 258 -8.22 -18.86 17.07
C LYS A 258 -9.48 -19.02 16.21
N SER A 259 -10.01 -17.94 15.63
CA SER A 259 -11.30 -17.93 14.91
C SER A 259 -11.20 -17.56 13.43
N LEU A 260 -10.03 -17.72 12.80
CA LEU A 260 -9.81 -17.11 11.48
C LEU A 260 -10.04 -18.09 10.34
N THR A 261 -10.94 -17.66 9.46
CA THR A 261 -11.31 -18.32 8.21
C THR A 261 -10.09 -18.66 7.36
N PRO A 262 -10.16 -19.74 6.55
CA PRO A 262 -9.09 -20.09 5.61
C PRO A 262 -8.77 -18.91 4.71
N THR A 263 -7.49 -18.57 4.59
CA THR A 263 -7.01 -17.47 3.76
C THR A 263 -5.87 -17.96 2.88
N PRO A 264 -5.63 -17.31 1.71
CA PRO A 264 -4.59 -17.75 0.77
C PRO A 264 -3.16 -17.54 1.29
N SER A 265 -2.98 -17.12 2.54
CA SER A 265 -1.68 -16.81 3.11
C SER A 265 -0.96 -18.08 3.58
N ILE A 266 0.33 -18.17 3.28
CA ILE A 266 1.21 -19.21 3.85
C ILE A 266 1.19 -19.16 5.39
N HIS A 267 1.02 -17.97 5.97
CA HIS A 267 0.92 -17.77 7.43
C HIS A 267 -0.24 -18.54 8.05
N TRP A 268 -1.42 -18.54 7.41
CA TRP A 268 -2.58 -19.25 7.92
C TRP A 268 -2.32 -20.76 7.97
N TYR A 269 -1.75 -21.34 6.91
CA TYR A 269 -1.41 -22.77 6.88
C TYR A 269 -0.40 -23.15 7.97
N PHE A 270 0.67 -22.36 8.13
CA PHE A 270 1.63 -22.60 9.22
C PHE A 270 0.96 -22.48 10.59
N LEU A 271 0.10 -21.50 10.82
CA LEU A 271 -0.58 -21.32 12.11
C LEU A 271 -1.57 -22.43 12.43
N GLN A 272 -2.24 -23.02 11.43
CA GLN A 272 -3.16 -24.13 11.63
C GLN A 272 -2.43 -25.47 11.86
N MET A 273 -1.27 -25.68 11.24
CA MET A 273 -0.50 -26.91 11.40
C MET A 273 0.40 -26.93 12.63
N VAL A 274 0.75 -25.77 13.17
CA VAL A 274 1.65 -25.65 14.33
C VAL A 274 0.90 -25.98 15.63
N PHE A 275 1.53 -26.80 16.49
CA PHE A 275 0.98 -27.12 17.81
C PHE A 275 0.69 -25.84 18.63
N PRO A 276 -0.43 -25.77 19.37
CA PRO A 276 -0.81 -24.60 20.14
C PRO A 276 0.30 -24.05 21.05
N ARG A 277 1.15 -24.94 21.58
CA ARG A 277 2.30 -24.60 22.43
C ARG A 277 3.32 -23.66 21.76
N TYR A 278 3.48 -23.73 20.43
CA TYR A 278 4.47 -22.93 19.71
C TYR A 278 3.89 -21.67 19.05
N LEU A 279 2.56 -21.45 19.12
CA LEU A 279 1.92 -20.30 18.46
C LEU A 279 2.55 -18.96 18.83
N SER A 280 2.88 -18.75 20.11
CA SER A 280 3.52 -17.51 20.56
C SER A 280 4.89 -17.29 19.92
N PHE A 281 5.71 -18.33 19.80
CA PHE A 281 7.02 -18.28 19.16
C PHE A 281 6.91 -17.93 17.68
N TYR A 282 6.03 -18.62 16.94
CA TYR A 282 5.83 -18.34 15.52
C TYR A 282 5.28 -16.94 15.26
N ARG A 283 4.39 -16.43 16.12
CA ARG A 283 3.89 -15.05 15.98
C ARG A 283 5.00 -14.02 16.13
N VAL A 284 5.90 -14.20 17.09
CA VAL A 284 7.07 -13.32 17.23
C VAL A 284 7.95 -13.39 15.99
N ILE A 285 8.22 -14.60 15.48
CA ILE A 285 9.01 -14.76 14.25
C ILE A 285 8.34 -14.07 13.07
N PHE A 286 7.05 -14.29 12.83
CA PHE A 286 6.34 -13.70 11.69
C PHE A 286 6.20 -12.18 11.80
N LEU A 287 6.19 -11.61 13.01
CA LEU A 287 6.25 -10.16 13.22
C LEU A 287 7.67 -9.59 13.02
N LEU A 288 8.71 -10.35 13.36
CA LEU A 288 10.10 -9.91 13.19
C LEU A 288 10.63 -10.12 11.77
N LEU A 289 10.17 -11.14 11.06
CA LEU A 289 10.66 -11.53 9.74
C LEU A 289 10.59 -10.40 8.70
N PRO A 290 9.48 -9.64 8.54
CA PRO A 290 9.45 -8.50 7.64
C PRO A 290 10.51 -7.45 7.98
N LEU A 291 10.80 -7.23 9.27
CA LEU A 291 11.83 -6.28 9.71
C LEU A 291 13.24 -6.79 9.33
N VAL A 292 13.52 -8.07 9.59
CA VAL A 292 14.78 -8.73 9.23
C VAL A 292 15.03 -8.69 7.72
N LEU A 293 13.98 -8.78 6.91
CA LEU A 293 14.08 -8.71 5.44
C LEU A 293 14.15 -7.28 4.90
N THR A 294 13.37 -6.34 5.45
CA THR A 294 13.35 -4.95 4.96
C THR A 294 14.61 -4.18 5.35
N PHE A 295 15.15 -4.38 6.55
CA PHE A 295 16.35 -3.67 7.02
C PHE A 295 17.56 -3.76 6.07
N PRO A 296 18.07 -4.96 5.69
CA PRO A 296 19.22 -5.06 4.78
C PRO A 296 18.91 -4.50 3.38
N VAL A 297 17.65 -4.60 2.92
CA VAL A 297 17.21 -4.03 1.65
C VAL A 297 17.30 -2.51 1.69
N THR A 298 16.84 -1.87 2.78
CA THR A 298 16.94 -0.40 2.94
C THR A 298 18.38 0.09 3.00
N LEU A 299 19.27 -0.63 3.68
CA LEU A 299 20.70 -0.29 3.75
C LEU A 299 21.37 -0.43 2.37
N ARG A 300 21.13 -1.56 1.70
CA ARG A 300 21.75 -1.84 0.39
C ARG A 300 21.24 -0.92 -0.71
N LEU A 301 19.96 -0.56 -0.68
CA LEU A 301 19.32 0.32 -1.68
C LEU A 301 19.22 1.78 -1.23
N HIS A 302 19.98 2.19 -0.20
CA HIS A 302 20.10 3.61 0.18
C HIS A 302 20.42 4.57 -0.98
N PRO A 303 21.29 4.25 -1.98
CA PRO A 303 21.51 5.16 -3.10
C PRO A 303 20.31 5.29 -4.04
N LEU A 304 19.34 4.37 -3.96
CA LEU A 304 18.14 4.31 -4.80
C LEU A 304 16.89 4.13 -3.90
N PRO A 305 16.58 5.12 -3.05
CA PRO A 305 15.64 4.94 -1.93
C PRO A 305 14.21 4.68 -2.38
N HIS A 306 13.80 5.16 -3.56
CA HIS A 306 12.49 4.86 -4.13
C HIS A 306 12.35 3.37 -4.52
N ILE A 307 13.41 2.76 -5.06
CA ILE A 307 13.44 1.31 -5.34
C ILE A 307 13.43 0.54 -4.02
N GLY A 308 14.24 0.99 -3.05
CA GLY A 308 14.27 0.44 -1.71
C GLY A 308 12.88 0.40 -1.07
N TYR A 309 12.13 1.50 -1.19
CA TYR A 309 10.74 1.60 -0.72
C TYR A 309 9.83 0.57 -1.41
N LEU A 310 9.85 0.48 -2.74
CA LEU A 310 9.00 -0.46 -3.48
C LEU A 310 9.34 -1.93 -3.17
N CYS A 311 10.63 -2.26 -3.01
CA CYS A 311 11.04 -3.61 -2.58
C CYS A 311 10.55 -3.91 -1.16
N CYS A 312 10.67 -2.96 -0.22
CA CYS A 312 10.15 -3.13 1.13
C CYS A 312 8.63 -3.28 1.13
N LEU A 313 7.92 -2.53 0.28
CA LEU A 313 6.48 -2.68 0.09
C LEU A 313 6.12 -4.10 -0.36
N GLY A 314 6.81 -4.63 -1.37
CA GLY A 314 6.61 -6.01 -1.82
C GLY A 314 6.88 -7.07 -0.74
N ILE A 315 7.97 -6.91 0.02
CA ILE A 315 8.30 -7.81 1.14
C ILE A 315 7.21 -7.77 2.22
N VAL A 316 6.81 -6.58 2.65
CA VAL A 316 5.82 -6.43 3.74
C VAL A 316 4.46 -6.98 3.30
N SER A 317 4.06 -6.73 2.06
CA SER A 317 2.79 -7.23 1.53
C SER A 317 2.77 -8.75 1.31
N THR A 318 3.89 -9.37 0.93
CA THR A 318 3.99 -10.83 0.81
C THR A 318 4.06 -11.52 2.17
N MET A 319 4.69 -10.86 3.15
CA MET A 319 4.76 -11.33 4.54
C MET A 319 3.51 -10.99 5.37
N HIS A 320 2.50 -10.35 4.77
CA HIS A 320 1.24 -10.07 5.44
C HIS A 320 0.50 -11.39 5.73
N PRO A 321 -0.08 -11.59 6.94
CA PRO A 321 -0.74 -12.83 7.34
C PRO A 321 -2.09 -13.02 6.65
N TYR A 322 -2.64 -11.96 6.06
CA TYR A 322 -3.91 -11.97 5.32
C TYR A 322 -3.78 -11.17 4.00
N PRO A 323 -2.91 -11.57 3.07
CA PRO A 323 -2.79 -10.87 1.80
C PRO A 323 -4.05 -11.18 0.99
N THR A 324 -4.67 -10.14 0.41
CA THR A 324 -5.77 -10.31 -0.55
C THR A 324 -5.25 -10.14 -1.96
N TYR A 325 -6.05 -10.52 -2.95
CA TYR A 325 -5.72 -10.27 -4.35
C TYR A 325 -5.50 -8.78 -4.64
N LEU A 326 -6.21 -7.89 -3.94
CA LEU A 326 -6.03 -6.45 -4.12
C LEU A 326 -4.63 -6.01 -3.69
N THR A 327 -4.10 -6.56 -2.60
CA THR A 327 -2.75 -6.24 -2.12
C THR A 327 -1.71 -6.58 -3.20
N PHE A 328 -1.84 -7.71 -3.89
CA PHE A 328 -0.93 -8.07 -4.99
C PHE A 328 -1.08 -7.17 -6.21
N SER A 329 -2.32 -6.90 -6.63
CA SER A 329 -2.60 -5.95 -7.72
C SER A 329 -1.97 -4.59 -7.43
N PHE A 330 -2.09 -4.11 -6.19
CA PHE A 330 -1.53 -2.85 -5.72
C PHE A 330 0.01 -2.81 -5.77
N ILE A 331 0.71 -3.86 -5.32
CA ILE A 331 2.18 -3.92 -5.40
C ILE A 331 2.64 -3.88 -6.87
N LEU A 332 1.96 -4.64 -7.74
CA LEU A 332 2.35 -4.74 -9.14
C LEU A 332 2.14 -3.39 -9.85
N THR A 333 1.02 -2.72 -9.61
CA THR A 333 0.75 -1.41 -10.22
C THR A 333 1.63 -0.31 -9.65
N THR A 334 1.95 -0.34 -8.34
CA THR A 334 2.92 0.59 -7.74
C THR A 334 4.32 0.37 -8.28
N LEU A 335 4.75 -0.87 -8.51
CA LEU A 335 6.03 -1.17 -9.13
C LEU A 335 6.13 -0.60 -10.55
N LEU A 336 5.06 -0.69 -11.34
CA LEU A 336 5.02 -0.13 -12.69
C LEU A 336 5.23 1.39 -12.71
N THR A 337 5.03 2.09 -11.58
CA THR A 337 5.35 3.53 -11.48
C THR A 337 6.85 3.78 -11.56
N SER A 338 7.74 2.84 -11.23
CA SER A 338 9.19 3.07 -11.28
C SER A 338 9.77 3.12 -12.70
N GLY A 339 8.96 2.89 -13.74
CA GLY A 339 9.44 2.90 -15.12
C GLY A 339 10.16 1.60 -15.53
N GLY A 340 10.28 1.38 -16.84
CA GLY A 340 10.84 0.14 -17.39
C GLY A 340 12.35 0.01 -17.24
N ALA A 341 13.08 1.14 -17.14
CA ALA A 341 14.52 1.13 -16.90
C ALA A 341 14.86 0.67 -15.48
N THR A 342 14.07 1.07 -14.48
CA THR A 342 14.23 0.55 -13.13
C THR A 342 13.81 -0.91 -13.02
N ILE A 343 12.72 -1.30 -13.68
CA ILE A 343 12.27 -2.71 -13.71
C ILE A 343 13.31 -3.60 -14.37
N SER A 344 13.94 -3.16 -15.46
CA SER A 344 15.01 -3.95 -16.11
C SER A 344 16.29 -4.06 -15.28
N ARG A 345 16.53 -3.12 -14.35
CA ARG A 345 17.65 -3.16 -13.39
C ARG A 345 17.37 -4.08 -12.20
N LEU A 346 16.10 -4.33 -11.86
CA LEU A 346 15.73 -5.35 -10.89
C LEU A 346 16.08 -6.71 -11.51
N ARG A 347 17.25 -7.25 -11.15
CA ARG A 347 17.66 -8.62 -11.54
C ARG A 347 16.55 -9.62 -11.22
N LEU A 348 16.61 -10.80 -11.87
CA LEU A 348 15.69 -11.93 -11.72
C LEU A 348 15.14 -12.11 -10.29
N VAL A 349 15.95 -11.94 -9.24
CA VAL A 349 15.52 -12.04 -7.82
C VAL A 349 14.51 -10.96 -7.39
N GLY A 350 14.69 -9.70 -7.79
CA GLY A 350 13.75 -8.61 -7.50
C GLY A 350 12.43 -8.80 -8.24
N PHE A 351 12.51 -9.14 -9.53
CA PHE A 351 11.35 -9.48 -10.35
C PHE A 351 10.62 -10.73 -9.84
N VAL A 352 11.34 -11.79 -9.48
CA VAL A 352 10.79 -13.03 -8.91
C VAL A 352 10.14 -12.76 -7.54
N SER A 353 10.74 -11.92 -6.69
CA SER A 353 10.14 -11.58 -5.39
C SER A 353 8.88 -10.69 -5.49
N LEU A 354 8.80 -9.83 -6.51
CA LEU A 354 7.69 -8.88 -6.70
C LEU A 354 6.57 -9.43 -7.61
N VAL A 355 6.89 -10.32 -8.56
CA VAL A 355 5.98 -10.83 -9.59
C VAL A 355 5.73 -12.33 -9.44
N CYS A 356 6.76 -13.12 -9.08
CA CYS A 356 6.64 -14.58 -8.97
C CYS A 356 6.33 -15.11 -7.56
N LEU A 357 6.34 -14.29 -6.49
CA LEU A 357 5.82 -14.69 -5.16
C LEU A 357 4.29 -14.54 -5.02
N PRO A 358 3.65 -13.51 -5.60
CA PRO A 358 2.18 -13.39 -5.65
C PRO A 358 1.50 -14.52 -6.42
N LEU A 359 2.14 -14.99 -7.51
CA LEU A 359 1.56 -15.95 -8.45
C LEU A 359 1.31 -17.34 -7.81
N PRO A 360 2.27 -17.92 -7.06
CA PRO A 360 2.06 -19.11 -6.24
C PRO A 360 0.97 -18.92 -5.20
N LEU A 361 0.81 -17.74 -4.59
CA LEU A 361 -0.24 -17.49 -3.58
C LEU A 361 -1.65 -17.48 -4.19
N VAL A 362 -1.79 -16.94 -5.41
CA VAL A 362 -3.04 -17.04 -6.20
C VAL A 362 -3.31 -18.48 -6.63
N LEU A 363 -2.28 -19.19 -7.10
CA LEU A 363 -2.38 -20.61 -7.45
C LEU A 363 -2.68 -21.47 -6.22
N PHE A 364 -2.18 -21.12 -5.03
CA PHE A 364 -2.43 -21.83 -3.78
C PHE A 364 -3.91 -21.77 -3.36
N SER A 365 -4.58 -20.63 -3.58
CA SER A 365 -6.02 -20.52 -3.34
C SER A 365 -6.82 -21.47 -4.23
N LYS A 366 -6.39 -21.68 -5.49
CA LYS A 366 -6.99 -22.70 -6.37
C LYS A 366 -6.62 -24.13 -5.94
N PHE A 367 -5.39 -24.36 -5.47
CA PHE A 367 -5.01 -25.65 -4.92
C PHE A 367 -5.85 -26.02 -3.70
N TYR A 368 -6.23 -25.07 -2.84
CA TYR A 368 -7.14 -25.31 -1.73
C TYR A 368 -8.52 -25.79 -2.18
N THR A 369 -9.14 -25.13 -3.16
CA THR A 369 -10.44 -25.60 -3.70
C THR A 369 -10.36 -27.00 -4.29
N LEU A 370 -9.21 -27.36 -4.86
CA LEU A 370 -8.95 -28.69 -5.42
C LEU A 370 -8.56 -29.73 -4.35
N TRP A 371 -7.99 -29.32 -3.22
CA TRP A 371 -7.61 -30.22 -2.13
C TRP A 371 -8.80 -30.53 -1.23
N VAL A 372 -9.55 -29.51 -0.83
CA VAL A 372 -10.70 -29.67 0.09
C VAL A 372 -11.93 -30.24 -0.62
N SER A 373 -12.08 -30.08 -1.94
CA SER A 373 -13.17 -30.77 -2.65
C SER A 373 -12.94 -32.27 -2.82
N ASN A 374 -11.72 -32.74 -2.56
CA ASN A 374 -11.29 -34.13 -2.78
C ASN A 374 -11.06 -34.91 -1.46
N PHE A 375 -11.35 -34.30 -0.31
CA PHE A 375 -11.46 -34.93 1.00
C PHE A 375 -12.84 -34.62 1.58
#